data_AF-A0A961F0U8-F1
#
_entry.id   AF-A0A961F0U8-F1
#
_cell.length_a   1.000
_cell.length_b   1.000
_cell.length_c   1.000
_cell.angle_alpha   90.00
_cell.angle_beta   90.00
_cell.angle_gamma   90.00
#
_symmetry.space_group_name_H-M   'P 1'
#
loop_
_entity.id
_entity.type
_entity.pdbx_description
1 polymer ?
#
loop_
_entity_poly.entity_id
_entity_poly.type
_entity_poly.pdbx_seq_one_letter_code
_entity_poly.pdbx_strand_id
1 'polypeptide(L)'
;MMIVILSVAGIVYHTGLAVFHLSFGRLFQWNRQLRKIDPINRSIMPVMNWCLIFVFGMAAIWFGYYACNAGANGTTTHILVFLTAFWLVRSILQPIYFGMSGKSLVFLMIFILGTLIPGSLLVITLNA
;
A
#
# COMPACT_ATOMS: atom_id res chain seq x y z
N MET A 1 -0.36 -17.67 16.28
CA MET A 1 -1.54 -17.68 15.38
C MET A 1 -1.86 -16.29 14.81
N MET A 2 -1.99 -15.25 15.65
CA MET A 2 -2.33 -13.89 15.19
C MET A 2 -1.31 -13.27 14.21
N ILE A 3 0.00 -13.46 14.44
CA ILE A 3 1.06 -13.01 13.51
C ILE A 3 0.83 -13.56 12.09
N VAL A 4 0.63 -14.87 11.96
CA VAL A 4 0.43 -15.53 10.66
C VAL A 4 -0.80 -14.96 9.94
N ILE A 5 -1.91 -14.75 10.66
CA ILE A 5 -3.14 -14.18 10.10
C ILE A 5 -2.87 -12.77 9.55
N LEU A 6 -2.24 -11.90 10.34
CA LEU A 6 -1.93 -10.53 9.92
C LEU A 6 -0.92 -10.51 8.76
N SER A 7 0.04 -11.42 8.75
CA SER A 7 0.98 -11.54 7.64
C SER A 7 0.29 -11.97 6.35
N VAL A 8 -0.60 -12.97 6.40
CA VAL A 8 -1.39 -13.38 5.22
C VAL A 8 -2.29 -12.25 4.74
N ALA A 9 -2.94 -11.52 5.65
CA ALA A 9 -3.71 -10.34 5.31
C ALA A 9 -2.84 -9.28 4.61
N GLY A 10 -1.61 -9.05 5.10
CA GLY A 10 -0.63 -8.16 4.48
C GLY A 10 -0.25 -8.58 3.06
N ILE A 11 -0.01 -9.88 2.83
CA ILE A 11 0.27 -10.42 1.48
C ILE A 11 -0.91 -10.12 0.54
N VAL A 12 -2.11 -10.56 0.92
CA VAL A 12 -3.31 -10.42 0.08
C VAL A 12 -3.61 -8.95 -0.21
N TYR A 13 -3.53 -8.09 0.80
CA TYR A 13 -3.79 -6.66 0.68
C TYR A 13 -2.84 -5.99 -0.31
N HIS A 14 -1.52 -6.18 -0.16
CA HIS A 14 -0.54 -5.51 -1.01
C HIS A 14 -0.53 -6.09 -2.42
N THR A 15 -0.66 -7.41 -2.59
CA THR A 15 -0.79 -8.02 -3.92
C THR A 15 -2.05 -7.53 -4.64
N GLY A 16 -3.19 -7.45 -3.94
CA GLY A 16 -4.43 -6.92 -4.50
C GLY A 16 -4.26 -5.48 -4.99
N LEU A 17 -3.57 -4.64 -4.23
CA LEU A 17 -3.28 -3.26 -4.64
C LEU A 17 -2.29 -3.16 -5.80
N ALA A 18 -1.27 -4.01 -5.86
CA ALA A 18 -0.38 -4.09 -7.01
C ALA A 18 -1.14 -4.44 -8.31
N VAL A 19 -2.02 -5.44 -8.24
CA VAL A 19 -2.89 -5.84 -9.38
C VAL A 19 -3.87 -4.72 -9.76
N PHE A 20 -4.45 -4.04 -8.76
CA PHE A 20 -5.29 -2.88 -9.00
C PHE A 20 -4.52 -1.76 -9.75
N HIS A 21 -3.27 -1.47 -9.37
CA HIS A 21 -2.44 -0.45 -10.03
C HIS A 21 -1.99 -0.85 -11.44
N LEU A 22 -1.75 -2.14 -11.70
CA LEU A 22 -1.53 -2.64 -13.06
C LEU A 22 -2.73 -2.34 -13.99
N SER A 23 -3.93 -2.26 -13.42
CA SER A 23 -5.16 -2.01 -14.17
C SER A 23 -5.41 -0.53 -14.48
N PHE A 24 -4.63 0.41 -13.94
CA PHE A 24 -4.88 1.86 -14.04
C PHE A 24 -4.93 2.37 -15.48
N GLY A 25 -4.04 1.87 -16.34
CA GLY A 25 -4.01 2.26 -17.75
C GLY A 25 -5.36 2.05 -18.45
N ARG A 26 -6.05 0.95 -18.12
CA ARG A 26 -7.38 0.61 -18.64
C ARG A 26 -8.48 1.35 -17.89
N LEU A 27 -8.49 1.28 -16.56
CA LEU A 27 -9.53 1.85 -15.70
C LEU A 27 -9.68 3.37 -15.87
N PHE A 28 -8.57 4.08 -16.04
CA PHE A 28 -8.54 5.54 -16.15
C PHE A 28 -8.28 6.04 -17.57
N GLN A 29 -8.32 5.15 -18.57
CA GLN A 29 -8.15 5.49 -19.99
C GLN A 29 -6.90 6.35 -20.25
N TRP A 30 -5.76 5.96 -19.69
CA TRP A 30 -4.54 6.79 -19.69
C TRP A 30 -4.08 7.19 -21.09
N ASN A 31 -4.28 6.34 -22.09
CA ASN A 31 -4.00 6.66 -23.50
C ASN A 31 -4.70 7.95 -23.98
N ARG A 32 -5.89 8.24 -23.47
CA ARG A 32 -6.68 9.44 -23.80
C ARG A 32 -6.45 10.57 -22.80
N GLN A 33 -6.48 10.27 -21.49
CA GLN A 33 -6.44 11.31 -20.46
C GLN A 33 -5.04 11.91 -20.31
N LEU A 34 -3.97 11.11 -20.36
CA LEU A 34 -2.62 11.62 -20.20
C LEU A 34 -2.13 12.46 -21.40
N ARG A 35 -2.81 12.42 -22.55
CA ARG A 35 -2.49 13.31 -23.69
C ARG A 35 -2.89 14.77 -23.45
N LYS A 36 -3.70 15.04 -22.42
CA LYS A 36 -4.22 16.39 -22.09
C LYS A 36 -3.31 17.17 -21.13
N ILE A 37 -2.33 16.51 -20.55
CA ILE A 37 -1.34 17.09 -19.64
C ILE A 37 -0.02 17.28 -20.38
N ASP A 38 0.82 18.18 -19.87
CA ASP A 38 2.13 18.44 -20.48
C ASP A 38 3.00 17.16 -20.51
N PRO A 39 4.00 17.09 -21.40
CA PRO A 39 4.79 15.88 -21.61
C PRO A 39 5.54 15.36 -20.38
N ILE A 40 5.93 16.26 -19.47
CA ILE A 40 6.71 15.89 -18.27
C ILE A 40 5.76 15.23 -17.27
N ASN A 41 4.66 15.92 -16.90
CA ASN A 41 3.68 15.35 -15.98
C ASN A 41 3.01 14.09 -16.54
N ARG A 42 2.83 14.02 -17.87
CA ARG A 42 2.39 12.80 -18.58
C ARG A 42 3.26 11.60 -18.29
N SER A 43 4.56 11.80 -18.18
CA SER A 43 5.55 10.73 -18.00
C SER A 43 5.73 10.38 -16.52
N ILE A 44 5.59 11.36 -15.62
CA ILE A 44 5.67 11.15 -14.16
C ILE A 44 4.57 10.20 -13.68
N MET A 45 3.33 10.38 -14.14
CA MET A 45 2.18 9.57 -13.71
C MET A 45 2.38 8.04 -13.84
N PRO A 46 2.76 7.49 -15.01
CA PRO A 46 3.03 6.05 -15.14
C PRO A 46 4.28 5.61 -14.38
N VAL A 47 5.32 6.44 -14.30
CA VAL A 47 6.53 6.12 -13.51
C VAL A 47 6.18 5.93 -12.04
N MET A 48 5.42 6.88 -11.44
CA MET A 48 4.96 6.77 -10.06
C MET A 48 4.07 5.56 -9.82
N ASN A 49 3.24 5.18 -10.79
CA ASN A 49 2.43 3.97 -10.68
C ASN A 49 3.27 2.69 -10.71
N TRP A 50 4.30 2.62 -11.55
CA TRP A 50 5.24 1.49 -11.54
C TRP A 50 6.05 1.42 -10.25
N CYS A 51 6.48 2.55 -9.70
CA CYS A 51 7.11 2.60 -8.39
C CYS A 51 6.18 2.09 -7.29
N LEU A 52 4.89 2.45 -7.31
CA LEU A 52 3.91 1.93 -6.35
C LEU A 52 3.69 0.42 -6.49
N ILE A 53 3.55 -0.09 -7.72
CA ILE A 53 3.44 -1.54 -7.97
C ILE A 53 4.65 -2.27 -7.37
N PHE A 54 5.85 -1.74 -7.60
CA PHE A 54 7.09 -2.30 -7.05
C PHE A 54 7.10 -2.30 -5.52
N VAL A 55 6.76 -1.17 -4.88
CA VAL A 55 6.68 -1.06 -3.42
C VAL A 55 5.64 -2.03 -2.83
N PHE A 56 4.47 -2.17 -3.46
CA PHE A 56 3.45 -3.14 -3.01
C PHE A 56 3.91 -4.58 -3.19
N GLY A 57 4.60 -4.90 -4.28
CA GLY A 57 5.22 -6.21 -4.47
C GLY A 57 6.26 -6.53 -3.39
N MET A 58 7.14 -5.57 -3.08
CA MET A 58 8.11 -5.71 -2.00
C MET A 58 7.44 -5.91 -0.63
N ALA A 59 6.39 -5.14 -0.34
CA ALA A 59 5.64 -5.28 0.90
C ALA A 59 5.01 -6.68 1.03
N ALA A 60 4.40 -7.20 -0.04
CA ALA A 60 3.82 -8.54 -0.05
C ALA A 60 4.88 -9.63 0.21
N ILE A 61 6.03 -9.55 -0.47
CA ILE A 61 7.16 -10.48 -0.26
C ILE A 61 7.64 -10.40 1.19
N TRP A 62 7.77 -9.19 1.73
CA TRP A 62 8.22 -8.97 3.09
C TRP A 62 7.27 -9.57 4.12
N PHE A 63 5.95 -9.43 3.94
CA PHE A 63 4.96 -10.08 4.82
C PHE A 63 5.05 -11.61 4.76
N GLY A 64 5.35 -12.19 3.59
CA GLY A 64 5.64 -13.62 3.45
C GLY A 64 6.88 -14.04 4.22
N TYR A 65 7.97 -13.29 4.09
CA TYR A 65 9.20 -13.52 4.86
C TYR A 65 8.97 -13.42 6.37
N TYR A 66 8.21 -12.41 6.82
CA TYR A 66 7.88 -12.23 8.23
C TYR A 66 7.08 -13.42 8.79
N ALA A 67 6.12 -13.95 8.02
CA ALA A 67 5.32 -15.12 8.41
C ALA A 67 6.17 -16.37 8.63
N CYS A 68 7.13 -16.64 7.72
CA CYS A 68 7.95 -17.85 7.76
C CYS A 68 9.01 -17.83 8.87
N ASN A 69 9.50 -16.66 9.27
CA ASN A 69 10.61 -16.53 10.22
C ASN A 69 10.18 -16.16 11.65
N ALA A 70 8.89 -16.30 11.96
CA ALA A 70 8.30 -16.12 13.31
C ALA A 70 8.66 -14.80 14.04
N GLY A 71 9.05 -13.75 13.31
CA GLY A 71 9.11 -12.35 13.72
C GLY A 71 9.68 -12.01 15.10
N ALA A 72 10.96 -11.66 15.18
CA ALA A 72 11.50 -10.53 15.95
C ALA A 72 13.02 -10.42 15.78
N ASN A 73 13.46 -9.51 14.92
CA ASN A 73 14.80 -8.93 14.96
C ASN A 73 14.71 -7.46 14.57
N GLY A 74 15.59 -6.60 15.09
CA GLY A 74 15.45 -5.14 15.01
C GLY A 74 15.16 -4.59 13.59
N THR A 75 15.70 -5.25 12.57
CA THR A 75 15.47 -4.93 11.15
C THR A 75 14.01 -5.06 10.71
N THR A 76 13.25 -6.01 11.26
CA THR A 76 11.83 -6.21 10.90
C THR A 76 10.91 -5.11 11.41
N THR A 77 11.25 -4.51 12.55
CA THR A 77 10.45 -3.44 13.19
C THR A 77 10.48 -2.16 12.35
N HIS A 78 11.63 -1.80 11.77
CA HIS A 78 11.76 -0.60 10.94
C HIS A 78 10.87 -0.65 9.68
N ILE A 79 10.75 -1.82 9.06
CA ILE A 79 9.91 -2.00 7.87
C ILE A 79 8.43 -1.87 8.23
N LEU A 80 8.00 -2.40 9.38
CA LEU A 80 6.62 -2.21 9.86
C LEU A 80 6.31 -0.75 10.17
N VAL A 81 7.25 -0.01 10.77
CA VAL A 81 7.10 1.44 10.99
C VAL A 81 6.94 2.17 9.66
N PHE A 82 7.81 1.88 8.68
CA PHE A 82 7.75 2.52 7.36
C PHE A 82 6.43 2.22 6.64
N LEU A 83 5.99 0.96 6.62
CA LEU A 83 4.72 0.57 5.97
C LEU A 83 3.51 1.19 6.67
N THR A 84 3.51 1.24 8.00
CA THR A 84 2.44 1.90 8.78
C THR A 84 2.38 3.39 8.45
N ALA A 85 3.54 4.06 8.45
CA ALA A 85 3.64 5.48 8.13
C ALA A 85 3.23 5.77 6.67
N PHE A 86 3.69 4.95 5.72
CA PHE A 86 3.32 5.06 4.31
C PHE A 86 1.80 5.05 4.13
N TRP A 87 1.11 4.06 4.73
CA TRP A 87 -0.35 3.96 4.61
C TRP A 87 -1.08 5.04 5.39
N LEU A 88 -0.55 5.47 6.53
CA LEU A 88 -1.12 6.57 7.30
C LEU A 88 -1.08 7.87 6.50
N VAL A 89 0.08 8.21 5.94
CA VAL A 89 0.23 9.36 5.03
C VAL A 89 -0.74 9.21 3.85
N ARG A 90 -0.79 8.04 3.21
CA ARG A 90 -1.70 7.81 2.08
C ARG A 90 -3.17 8.00 2.47
N SER A 91 -3.56 7.60 3.68
CA SER A 91 -4.91 7.80 4.22
C SER A 91 -5.22 9.28 4.43
N ILE A 92 -4.27 10.07 4.95
CA ILE A 92 -4.42 11.51 5.14
C ILE A 92 -4.52 12.24 3.79
N LEU A 93 -3.72 11.85 2.80
CA LEU A 93 -3.74 12.47 1.47
C LEU A 93 -5.05 12.21 0.71
N GLN A 94 -5.78 11.15 1.05
CA GLN A 94 -7.03 10.79 0.35
C GLN A 94 -8.11 11.88 0.45
N PRO A 95 -8.56 12.33 1.64
CA PRO A 95 -9.51 13.41 1.75
C PRO A 95 -8.96 14.75 1.25
N ILE A 96 -7.65 15.01 1.37
CA ILE A 96 -7.03 16.26 0.91
C ILE A 96 -7.16 16.42 -0.61
N TYR A 97 -6.83 15.38 -1.38
CA TYR A 97 -6.80 15.47 -2.85
C TYR A 97 -8.08 14.97 -3.54
N PHE A 98 -8.85 14.07 -2.91
CA PHE A 98 -10.02 13.44 -3.52
C PHE A 98 -11.34 13.78 -2.81
N GLY A 99 -11.29 14.58 -1.74
CA GLY A 99 -12.44 14.94 -0.93
C GLY A 99 -13.11 13.73 -0.25
N MET A 100 -14.35 13.91 0.20
CA MET A 100 -15.14 12.89 0.93
C MET A 100 -16.32 12.34 0.11
N SER A 101 -16.15 12.17 -1.20
CA SER A 101 -17.15 11.47 -2.02
C SER A 101 -17.26 9.98 -1.62
N GLY A 102 -18.39 9.33 -1.94
CA GLY A 102 -18.59 7.92 -1.58
C GLY A 102 -17.48 6.97 -2.08
N LYS A 103 -16.97 7.17 -3.30
CA LYS A 103 -15.83 6.39 -3.82
C LYS A 103 -14.54 6.70 -3.07
N SER A 104 -14.29 7.98 -2.77
CA SER A 104 -13.11 8.39 -2.00
C SER A 104 -13.12 7.79 -0.59
N LEU A 105 -14.29 7.68 0.04
CA LEU A 105 -14.46 7.06 1.35
C LEU A 105 -14.12 5.57 1.33
N VAL A 106 -14.51 4.83 0.28
CA VAL A 106 -14.12 3.42 0.11
C VAL A 106 -12.59 3.28 0.03
N PHE A 107 -11.93 4.13 -0.76
CA PHE A 107 -10.47 4.12 -0.83
C PHE A 107 -9.80 4.52 0.48
N LEU A 108 -10.36 5.50 1.20
CA LEU A 108 -9.88 5.88 2.53
C LEU A 108 -9.93 4.69 3.49
N MET A 109 -11.04 3.95 3.52
CA MET A 109 -11.16 2.75 4.35
C MET A 109 -10.13 1.68 3.98
N ILE A 110 -9.89 1.47 2.68
CA ILE A 110 -8.82 0.57 2.21
C ILE A 110 -7.46 1.02 2.75
N PHE A 111 -7.12 2.31 2.66
CA PHE A 111 -5.83 2.81 3.14
C PHE A 111 -5.68 2.77 4.66
N ILE A 112 -6.77 2.99 5.40
CA ILE A 112 -6.80 2.80 6.86
C ILE A 112 -6.51 1.34 7.20
N LEU A 113 -7.08 0.37 6.48
CA LEU A 113 -6.72 -1.05 6.65
C LEU A 113 -5.23 -1.28 6.36
N GLY A 114 -4.69 -0.61 5.34
CA GLY A 114 -3.25 -0.60 5.05
C GLY A 114 -2.39 -0.08 6.21
N THR A 115 -2.88 0.86 7.02
CA THR A 115 -2.19 1.31 8.24
C THR A 115 -2.31 0.28 9.36
N LEU A 116 -3.51 -0.26 9.56
CA LEU A 116 -3.81 -1.17 10.67
C LEU A 116 -3.06 -2.49 10.57
N ILE A 117 -2.93 -3.09 9.38
CA ILE A 117 -2.25 -4.39 9.21
C ILE A 117 -0.79 -4.37 9.70
N PRO A 118 0.13 -3.54 9.15
CA PRO A 118 1.50 -3.43 9.64
C PRO A 118 1.56 -2.82 11.06
N GLY A 119 0.65 -1.90 11.41
CA GLY A 119 0.64 -1.26 12.72
C GLY A 119 0.30 -2.24 13.85
N SER A 120 -0.68 -3.12 13.65
CA SER A 120 -0.99 -4.18 14.62
C SER A 120 0.16 -5.17 14.74
N LEU A 121 0.80 -5.53 13.64
CA LEU A 121 1.96 -6.42 13.66
C LEU A 121 3.16 -5.78 14.39
N LEU A 122 3.36 -4.47 14.23
CA LEU A 122 4.37 -3.69 14.95
C LEU A 122 4.12 -3.72 16.46
N VAL A 123 2.89 -3.45 16.89
CA VAL A 123 2.52 -3.48 18.32
C VAL A 123 2.75 -4.88 18.89
N ILE A 124 2.35 -5.93 18.19
CA ILE A 124 2.61 -7.31 18.64
C ILE A 124 4.11 -7.57 18.77
N THR A 125 4.91 -7.15 17.79
CA THR A 125 6.38 -7.35 17.78
C THR A 125 7.07 -6.63 18.94
N LEU A 126 6.60 -5.43 19.31
CA LEU A 126 7.19 -4.63 20.39
C LEU A 126 6.83 -5.14 21.80
N ASN A 127 5.79 -5.97 21.92
CA ASN A 127 5.30 -6.51 23.20
C ASN A 127 5.56 -8.03 23.35
N ALA A 128 6.22 -8.65 22.36
CA ALA A 128 6.64 -10.05 22.38
C ALA A 128 8.07 -10.18 22.95
#